data_AF-X6M605-F1
#
_entry.id   AF-X6M605-F1
#
_cell.length_a   1.000
_cell.length_b   1.000
_cell.length_c   1.000
_cell.angle_alpha   90.00
_cell.angle_beta   90.00
_cell.angle_gamma   90.00
#
_symmetry.space_group_name_H-M   'P 1'
#
loop_
_entity.id
_entity.type
_entity.pdbx_description
1 polymer ?
#
loop_
_entity_poly.entity_id
_entity_poly.type
_entity_poly.pdbx_seq_one_letter_code
_entity_poly.pdbx_strand_id
1 'polypeptide(L)'
;METDPPITPKAPLLQPQSSPTFMQQNSGNDSNVQGSKQDKSLSEFEQACEMAADETSPTKRHQGEEYLLRIKNSYQPYQFCMGVLFNSRESKAQHESALCIKDAFLREWKTLDVRMVIMMRTKILEYLCSNVSKLGEREEEQSIFFFFLINYQTMKKKEFKIKHIQGYVINQLIRLVAIMYKRIWFENERENARLMFTQVQKMLQNNKPPLVLVGLTFCREVIEEFSVNEASTPLGITLDFHMDCHRSFELYVLQSMFNMTCELFSKVMQSLVQPSSSSHPSALLAQDNIISMCAIVIENILSFQFHEKMDENTLLLRFDSNTKPKSDFSRPGLAWKDSLLKCPLVEMLAKAHNTLLYSKNVNLRLIAPRVRQAFSRMCLLQVFFFFKKKKKKKKNIVMFLYKLQLHR
;
A
#
# COMPACT_ATOMS: atom_id res chain seq x y z
N MET A 1 -63.51 11.11 -20.73
CA MET A 1 -62.19 11.57 -21.21
C MET A 1 -61.29 11.68 -19.99
N GLU A 2 -60.70 10.56 -19.60
CA GLU A 2 -59.56 10.51 -18.69
C GLU A 2 -58.58 9.56 -19.37
N THR A 3 -57.40 10.07 -19.69
CA THR A 3 -56.38 9.40 -20.52
C THR A 3 -55.35 8.75 -19.62
N ASP A 4 -55.19 7.43 -19.77
CA ASP A 4 -54.15 6.62 -19.13
C ASP A 4 -52.73 7.10 -19.50
N PRO A 5 -51.74 6.96 -18.58
CA PRO A 5 -50.36 7.28 -18.87
C PRO A 5 -49.67 6.19 -19.71
N PRO A 6 -48.63 6.54 -20.51
CA PRO A 6 -48.07 5.66 -21.52
C PRO A 6 -47.21 4.54 -20.94
N ILE A 7 -47.47 3.33 -21.45
CA ILE A 7 -46.72 2.10 -21.27
C ILE A 7 -45.30 2.29 -21.86
N THR A 8 -44.28 2.24 -21.01
CA THR A 8 -42.89 2.16 -21.45
C THR A 8 -42.52 0.69 -21.75
N PRO A 9 -41.78 0.40 -22.83
CA PRO A 9 -41.44 -0.97 -23.21
C PRO A 9 -40.40 -1.56 -22.24
N LYS A 10 -40.78 -2.67 -21.60
CA LYS A 10 -39.88 -3.52 -20.80
C LYS A 10 -38.73 -4.01 -21.67
N ALA A 11 -37.50 -3.72 -21.25
CA ALA A 11 -36.29 -4.34 -21.79
C ALA A 11 -36.35 -5.88 -21.57
N PRO A 12 -35.85 -6.71 -22.50
CA PRO A 12 -35.88 -8.16 -22.36
C PRO A 12 -35.00 -8.60 -21.18
N LEU A 13 -35.58 -9.42 -20.31
CA LEU A 13 -34.88 -10.19 -19.30
C LEU A 13 -33.80 -11.05 -19.97
N LEU A 14 -32.52 -10.70 -19.79
CA LEU A 14 -31.42 -11.59 -20.09
C LEU A 14 -31.50 -12.80 -19.15
N GLN A 15 -31.91 -13.93 -19.72
CA GLN A 15 -31.85 -15.24 -19.08
C GLN A 15 -30.40 -15.58 -18.68
N PRO A 16 -30.19 -16.37 -17.62
CA PRO A 16 -28.85 -16.77 -17.20
C PRO A 16 -28.22 -17.66 -18.27
N GLN A 17 -27.29 -17.10 -19.05
CA GLN A 17 -26.47 -17.88 -19.97
C GLN A 17 -25.46 -18.70 -19.15
N SER A 18 -25.48 -20.00 -19.41
CA SER A 18 -24.65 -21.05 -18.84
C SER A 18 -23.17 -20.66 -18.70
N SER A 19 -22.66 -20.77 -17.48
CA SER A 19 -21.24 -20.68 -17.17
C SER A 19 -20.46 -21.76 -17.92
N PRO A 20 -19.28 -21.48 -18.52
CA PRO A 20 -18.36 -22.53 -18.89
C PRO A 20 -17.76 -23.12 -17.61
N THR A 21 -18.02 -24.41 -17.38
CA THR A 21 -17.44 -25.23 -16.32
C THR A 21 -15.91 -25.25 -16.46
N PHE A 22 -15.20 -24.41 -15.71
CA PHE A 22 -13.76 -24.57 -15.53
C PHE A 22 -13.51 -25.59 -14.41
N MET A 23 -13.30 -26.83 -14.85
CA MET A 23 -12.46 -27.87 -14.23
C MET A 23 -12.66 -28.14 -12.73
N GLN A 24 -13.64 -28.99 -12.41
CA GLN A 24 -13.51 -29.95 -11.32
C GLN A 24 -13.30 -31.34 -11.97
N GLN A 25 -12.13 -31.96 -11.75
CA GLN A 25 -11.97 -33.36 -11.31
C GLN A 25 -10.62 -34.01 -11.69
N ASN A 26 -10.08 -34.66 -10.66
CA ASN A 26 -9.42 -35.97 -10.60
C ASN A 26 -8.07 -36.25 -11.28
N SER A 27 -7.23 -36.82 -10.41
CA SER A 27 -5.94 -37.47 -10.58
C SER A 27 -5.87 -38.52 -11.70
N GLY A 28 -4.90 -38.35 -12.60
CA GLY A 28 -4.42 -39.40 -13.50
C GLY A 28 -3.62 -38.82 -14.68
N ASN A 29 -2.29 -39.01 -14.66
CA ASN A 29 -1.31 -38.89 -15.76
C ASN A 29 -1.64 -37.97 -16.96
N ASP A 30 -1.24 -36.69 -16.94
CA ASP A 30 -1.44 -35.81 -18.10
C ASP A 30 -0.52 -34.56 -18.16
N SER A 31 0.77 -34.71 -17.86
CA SER A 31 1.70 -33.57 -17.75
C SER A 31 2.03 -32.87 -19.10
N ASN A 32 1.86 -33.52 -20.25
CA ASN A 32 2.23 -32.95 -21.56
C ASN A 32 1.06 -32.28 -22.31
N VAL A 33 -0.19 -32.67 -22.03
CA VAL A 33 -1.40 -32.07 -22.66
C VAL A 33 -1.88 -30.85 -21.86
N GLN A 34 -1.60 -30.79 -20.56
CA GLN A 34 -1.93 -29.64 -19.72
C GLN A 34 -1.07 -28.41 -20.04
N GLY A 35 0.20 -28.59 -20.41
CA GLY A 35 1.10 -27.48 -20.76
C GLY A 35 0.63 -26.69 -22.00
N SER A 36 0.27 -27.37 -23.08
CA SER A 36 -0.16 -26.71 -24.33
C SER A 36 -1.49 -25.96 -24.21
N LYS A 37 -2.43 -26.46 -23.40
CA LYS A 37 -3.69 -25.78 -23.09
C LYS A 37 -3.46 -24.53 -22.25
N GLN A 38 -2.56 -24.61 -21.27
CA GLN A 38 -2.25 -23.49 -20.40
C GLN A 38 -1.53 -22.37 -21.16
N ASP A 39 -0.59 -22.70 -22.04
CA ASP A 39 0.11 -21.74 -22.91
C ASP A 39 -0.85 -21.05 -23.89
N LYS A 40 -1.81 -21.79 -24.44
CA LYS A 40 -2.85 -21.20 -25.29
C LYS A 40 -3.74 -20.21 -24.52
N SER A 41 -4.20 -20.57 -23.33
CA SER A 41 -5.03 -19.70 -22.49
C SER A 41 -4.29 -18.43 -22.02
N LEU A 42 -2.97 -18.52 -21.83
CA LEU A 42 -2.11 -17.38 -21.53
C LEU A 42 -2.05 -16.41 -22.72
N SER A 43 -1.78 -16.94 -23.91
CA SER A 43 -1.70 -16.12 -25.13
C SER A 43 -3.03 -15.44 -25.46
N GLU A 44 -4.16 -16.12 -25.26
CA GLU A 44 -5.49 -15.53 -25.43
C GLU A 44 -5.74 -14.37 -24.45
N PHE A 45 -5.30 -14.49 -23.20
CA PHE A 45 -5.43 -13.43 -22.20
C PHE A 45 -4.54 -12.22 -22.50
N GLU A 46 -3.29 -12.46 -22.93
CA GLU A 46 -2.38 -11.40 -23.36
C GLU A 46 -2.96 -10.63 -24.56
N GLN A 47 -3.51 -11.36 -25.55
CA GLN A 47 -4.15 -10.78 -26.71
C GLN A 47 -5.39 -9.96 -26.32
N ALA A 48 -6.22 -10.46 -25.40
CA ALA A 48 -7.39 -9.73 -24.90
C ALA A 48 -7.00 -8.42 -24.19
N CYS A 49 -5.91 -8.42 -23.40
CA CYS A 49 -5.39 -7.21 -22.77
C CYS A 49 -4.91 -6.18 -23.79
N GLU A 50 -4.27 -6.62 -24.88
CA GLU A 50 -3.82 -5.72 -25.93
C GLU A 50 -5.00 -5.16 -26.74
N MET A 51 -6.00 -5.99 -27.04
CA MET A 51 -7.23 -5.54 -27.69
C MET A 51 -7.98 -4.50 -26.84
N ALA A 52 -8.10 -4.73 -25.53
CA ALA A 52 -8.73 -3.79 -24.60
C ALA A 52 -7.98 -2.45 -24.48
N ALA A 53 -6.68 -2.43 -24.78
CA ALA A 53 -5.87 -1.22 -24.81
C ALA A 53 -5.90 -0.48 -26.16
N ASP A 54 -6.49 -1.07 -27.21
CA ASP A 54 -6.48 -0.50 -28.56
C ASP A 54 -7.40 0.72 -28.67
N GLU A 55 -6.81 1.91 -28.84
CA GLU A 55 -7.54 3.17 -29.04
C GLU A 55 -8.15 3.30 -30.45
N THR A 56 -7.68 2.51 -31.42
CA THR A 56 -8.02 2.69 -32.85
C THR A 56 -9.28 1.95 -33.29
N SER A 57 -9.61 0.82 -32.65
CA SER A 57 -10.75 -0.02 -33.00
C SER A 57 -11.71 -0.22 -31.82
N PRO A 58 -12.88 0.44 -31.81
CA PRO A 58 -13.88 0.25 -30.76
C PRO A 58 -14.36 -1.21 -30.64
N THR A 59 -14.47 -1.92 -31.78
CA THR A 59 -14.94 -3.31 -31.81
C THR A 59 -13.95 -4.27 -31.16
N LYS A 60 -12.64 -4.14 -31.46
CA LYS A 60 -11.60 -4.94 -30.80
C LYS A 60 -11.52 -4.64 -29.32
N ARG A 61 -11.61 -3.36 -28.95
CA ARG A 61 -11.64 -2.94 -27.54
C ARG A 61 -12.77 -3.60 -26.78
N HIS A 62 -13.98 -3.54 -27.32
CA HIS A 62 -15.15 -4.17 -26.70
C HIS A 62 -14.98 -5.68 -26.54
N GLN A 63 -14.45 -6.37 -27.57
CA GLN A 63 -14.18 -7.81 -27.50
C GLN A 63 -13.15 -8.16 -26.41
N GLY A 64 -12.06 -7.39 -26.32
CA GLY A 64 -11.06 -7.55 -25.27
C GLY A 64 -11.64 -7.31 -23.87
N GLU A 65 -12.39 -6.21 -23.70
CA GLU A 65 -13.06 -5.87 -22.44
C GLU A 65 -14.06 -6.94 -22.01
N GLU A 66 -14.88 -7.47 -22.92
CA GLU A 66 -15.84 -8.54 -22.62
C GLU A 66 -15.15 -9.80 -22.12
N TYR A 67 -14.03 -10.19 -22.76
CA TYR A 67 -13.23 -11.33 -22.34
C TYR A 67 -12.65 -11.13 -20.93
N LEU A 68 -12.06 -9.96 -20.65
CA LEU A 68 -11.49 -9.64 -19.33
C LEU A 68 -12.57 -9.61 -18.25
N LEU A 69 -13.75 -9.03 -18.55
CA LEU A 69 -14.89 -9.02 -17.64
C LEU A 69 -15.37 -10.42 -17.31
N ARG A 70 -15.38 -11.34 -18.28
CA ARG A 70 -15.73 -12.75 -18.07
C ARG A 70 -14.78 -13.41 -17.07
N ILE A 71 -13.47 -13.21 -17.21
CA ILE A 71 -12.47 -13.74 -16.27
C ILE A 71 -12.63 -13.12 -14.88
N LYS A 72 -12.80 -11.80 -14.79
CA LYS A 72 -12.98 -11.09 -13.51
C LYS A 72 -14.23 -11.55 -12.73
N ASN A 73 -15.29 -11.88 -13.45
CA ASN A 73 -16.54 -12.38 -12.87
C ASN A 73 -16.57 -13.90 -12.68
N SER A 74 -15.57 -14.63 -13.18
CA SER A 74 -15.46 -16.08 -12.98
C SER A 74 -15.23 -16.43 -11.51
N TYR A 75 -15.71 -17.61 -11.11
CA TYR A 75 -15.50 -18.14 -9.77
C TYR A 75 -14.09 -18.71 -9.64
N GLN A 76 -13.37 -18.34 -8.57
CA GLN A 76 -12.01 -18.81 -8.27
C GLN A 76 -10.97 -18.68 -9.41
N PRO A 77 -10.72 -17.48 -9.96
CA PRO A 77 -9.72 -17.26 -11.03
C PRO A 77 -8.26 -17.36 -10.57
N TYR A 78 -8.00 -17.65 -9.29
CA TYR A 78 -6.69 -17.50 -8.65
C TYR A 78 -5.57 -18.28 -9.32
N GLN A 79 -5.78 -19.55 -9.64
CA GLN A 79 -4.74 -20.39 -10.25
C GLN A 79 -4.34 -19.87 -11.62
N PHE A 80 -5.34 -19.54 -12.45
CA PHE A 80 -5.12 -18.99 -13.78
C PHE A 80 -4.41 -17.64 -13.71
N CYS A 81 -4.95 -16.69 -12.93
CA CYS A 81 -4.37 -15.35 -12.85
C CYS A 81 -2.97 -15.34 -12.21
N MET A 82 -2.68 -16.22 -11.24
CA MET A 82 -1.32 -16.38 -10.71
C MET A 82 -0.37 -16.97 -11.75
N GLY A 83 -0.86 -17.88 -12.61
CA GLY A 83 -0.12 -18.39 -13.76
C GLY A 83 0.22 -17.27 -14.76
N VAL A 84 -0.74 -16.43 -15.12
CA VAL A 84 -0.52 -15.25 -15.96
C VAL A 84 0.50 -14.31 -15.31
N LEU A 85 0.32 -14.00 -14.01
CA LEU A 85 1.17 -13.08 -13.28
C LEU A 85 2.66 -13.47 -13.31
N PHE A 86 2.96 -14.77 -13.19
CA PHE A 86 4.33 -15.26 -13.07
C PHE A 86 4.99 -15.63 -14.41
N ASN A 87 4.19 -15.95 -15.43
CA ASN A 87 4.70 -16.44 -16.70
C ASN A 87 4.58 -15.42 -17.84
N SER A 88 3.63 -14.49 -17.77
CA SER A 88 3.44 -13.47 -18.80
C SER A 88 4.63 -12.50 -18.85
N ARG A 89 5.02 -12.11 -20.06
CA ARG A 89 6.00 -11.04 -20.30
C ARG A 89 5.34 -9.68 -20.49
N GLU A 90 4.02 -9.67 -20.67
CA GLU A 90 3.24 -8.47 -20.93
C GLU A 90 2.76 -7.84 -19.61
N SER A 91 3.23 -6.64 -19.32
CA SER A 91 2.95 -5.98 -18.04
C SER A 91 1.48 -5.59 -17.87
N LYS A 92 0.75 -5.36 -18.98
CA LYS A 92 -0.71 -5.17 -18.98
C LYS A 92 -1.41 -6.43 -18.48
N ALA A 93 -1.06 -7.60 -19.03
CA ALA A 93 -1.63 -8.88 -18.61
C ALA A 93 -1.31 -9.19 -17.15
N GLN A 94 -0.07 -8.94 -16.70
CA GLN A 94 0.29 -9.06 -15.29
C GLN A 94 -0.56 -8.15 -14.39
N HIS A 95 -0.77 -6.89 -14.78
CA HIS A 95 -1.59 -5.95 -14.02
C HIS A 95 -3.07 -6.36 -13.97
N GLU A 96 -3.67 -6.68 -15.11
CA GLU A 96 -5.06 -7.13 -15.20
C GLU A 96 -5.28 -8.43 -14.41
N SER A 97 -4.32 -9.35 -14.45
CA SER A 97 -4.37 -10.57 -13.62
C SER A 97 -4.36 -10.25 -12.12
N ALA A 98 -3.56 -9.28 -11.69
CA ALA A 98 -3.52 -8.84 -10.30
C ALA A 98 -4.83 -8.14 -9.87
N LEU A 99 -5.47 -7.39 -10.77
CA LEU A 99 -6.79 -6.81 -10.54
C LEU A 99 -7.86 -7.90 -10.43
N CYS A 100 -7.85 -8.90 -11.31
CA CYS A 100 -8.75 -10.05 -11.25
C CYS A 100 -8.61 -10.81 -9.93
N ILE A 101 -7.37 -11.07 -9.48
CA ILE A 101 -7.11 -11.71 -8.18
C ILE A 101 -7.70 -10.87 -7.05
N LYS A 102 -7.46 -9.55 -7.05
CA LYS A 102 -7.98 -8.64 -6.01
C LYS A 102 -9.51 -8.66 -5.96
N ASP A 103 -10.17 -8.53 -7.11
CA ASP A 103 -11.62 -8.42 -7.18
C ASP A 103 -12.30 -9.74 -6.81
N ALA A 104 -11.76 -10.88 -7.27
CA ALA A 104 -12.21 -12.19 -6.85
C ALA A 104 -11.98 -12.42 -5.34
N PHE A 105 -10.80 -12.06 -4.84
CA PHE A 105 -10.46 -12.18 -3.43
C PHE A 105 -11.45 -11.40 -2.55
N LEU A 106 -11.75 -10.15 -2.88
CA LEU A 106 -12.69 -9.33 -2.12
C LEU A 106 -14.13 -9.85 -2.18
N ARG A 107 -14.53 -10.48 -3.29
CA ARG A 107 -15.86 -11.09 -3.45
C ARG A 107 -16.00 -12.39 -2.67
N GLU A 108 -14.95 -13.22 -2.66
CA GLU A 108 -14.99 -14.60 -2.19
C GLU A 108 -14.30 -14.80 -0.84
N TRP A 109 -13.77 -13.75 -0.20
CA TRP A 109 -12.91 -13.88 0.98
C TRP A 109 -13.51 -14.72 2.12
N LYS A 110 -14.82 -14.66 2.33
CA LYS A 110 -15.52 -15.42 3.38
C LYS A 110 -15.47 -16.94 3.18
N THR A 111 -15.26 -17.39 1.94
CA THR A 111 -15.24 -18.82 1.57
C THR A 111 -13.85 -19.30 1.18
N LEU A 112 -12.84 -18.42 1.17
CA LEU A 112 -11.47 -18.78 0.86
C LEU A 112 -10.78 -19.49 2.02
N ASP A 113 -10.08 -20.59 1.73
CA ASP A 113 -9.19 -21.23 2.68
C ASP A 113 -8.04 -20.27 3.04
N VAL A 114 -7.86 -20.01 4.33
CA VAL A 114 -6.77 -19.18 4.89
C VAL A 114 -5.41 -19.65 4.37
N ARG A 115 -5.20 -20.97 4.20
CA ARG A 115 -3.95 -21.52 3.65
C ARG A 115 -3.70 -21.06 2.21
N MET A 116 -4.76 -20.99 1.40
CA MET A 116 -4.68 -20.46 0.03
C MET A 116 -4.29 -18.98 0.04
N VAL A 117 -4.85 -18.18 0.95
CA VAL A 117 -4.50 -16.76 1.11
C VAL A 117 -3.03 -16.60 1.50
N ILE A 118 -2.57 -17.37 2.49
CA ILE A 118 -1.17 -17.35 2.93
C ILE A 118 -0.23 -17.77 1.78
N MET A 119 -0.58 -18.82 1.03
CA MET A 119 0.20 -19.27 -0.12
C MET A 119 0.27 -18.18 -1.21
N MET A 120 -0.86 -17.60 -1.60
CA MET A 120 -0.90 -16.55 -2.62
C MET A 120 -0.07 -15.34 -2.19
N ARG A 121 -0.28 -14.85 -0.96
CA ARG A 121 0.46 -13.75 -0.36
C ARG A 121 1.97 -13.99 -0.41
N THR A 122 2.39 -15.19 0.00
CA THR A 122 3.81 -15.58 0.04
C THR A 122 4.41 -15.63 -1.36
N LYS A 123 3.75 -16.30 -2.30
CA LYS A 123 4.21 -16.39 -3.69
C LYS A 123 4.30 -15.02 -4.37
N ILE A 124 3.34 -14.13 -4.14
CA ILE A 124 3.37 -12.76 -4.69
C ILE A 124 4.57 -11.98 -4.11
N LEU A 125 4.80 -12.06 -2.79
CA LEU A 125 5.95 -11.39 -2.16
C LEU A 125 7.30 -11.94 -2.64
N GLU A 126 7.42 -13.26 -2.81
CA GLU A 126 8.61 -13.91 -3.35
C GLU A 126 8.87 -13.50 -4.80
N TYR A 127 7.82 -13.45 -5.62
CA TYR A 127 7.89 -12.98 -7.01
C TYR A 127 8.35 -11.52 -7.07
N LEU A 128 7.76 -10.64 -6.26
CA LEU A 128 8.16 -9.24 -6.15
C LEU A 128 9.63 -9.10 -5.77
N CYS A 129 10.05 -9.74 -4.67
CA CYS A 129 11.42 -9.66 -4.18
C CYS A 129 12.42 -10.20 -5.22
N SER A 130 12.09 -11.31 -5.88
CA SER A 130 12.97 -11.94 -6.87
C SER A 130 13.14 -11.09 -8.12
N ASN A 131 12.07 -10.49 -8.64
CA ASN A 131 12.15 -9.63 -9.83
C ASN A 131 12.81 -8.29 -9.53
N VAL A 132 12.51 -7.70 -8.38
CA VAL A 132 13.08 -6.39 -7.99
C VAL A 132 14.56 -6.51 -7.65
N SER A 133 14.99 -7.66 -7.11
CA SER A 133 16.41 -7.94 -6.87
C SER A 133 17.28 -7.91 -8.14
N LYS A 134 16.67 -8.13 -9.32
CA LYS A 134 17.34 -8.16 -10.63
C LYS A 134 17.43 -6.78 -11.28
N LEU A 135 16.65 -5.79 -10.82
CA LEU A 135 16.62 -4.42 -11.37
C LEU A 135 17.88 -3.58 -11.04
N GLY A 136 18.83 -4.14 -10.28
CA GLY A 136 20.03 -3.45 -9.81
C GLY A 136 21.18 -3.33 -10.81
N GLU A 137 21.05 -3.86 -12.03
CA GLU A 137 22.20 -4.01 -12.95
C GLU A 137 22.34 -2.88 -13.99
N ARG A 138 21.30 -2.05 -14.24
CA ARG A 138 21.34 -0.96 -15.24
C ARG A 138 20.75 0.37 -14.75
N GLU A 139 21.47 1.47 -14.94
CA GLU A 139 21.17 2.80 -14.37
C GLU A 139 19.89 3.46 -14.92
N GLU A 140 19.61 3.28 -16.22
CA GLU A 140 18.43 3.85 -16.87
C GLU A 140 17.13 3.16 -16.39
N GLU A 141 17.19 1.84 -16.20
CA GLU A 141 16.07 1.04 -15.71
C GLU A 141 15.72 1.43 -14.26
N GLN A 142 16.72 1.72 -13.42
CA GLN A 142 16.53 2.18 -12.04
C GLN A 142 15.85 3.55 -11.96
N SER A 143 16.28 4.51 -12.78
CA SER A 143 15.74 5.88 -12.77
C SER A 143 14.25 5.90 -13.13
N ILE A 144 13.87 5.17 -14.18
CA ILE A 144 12.48 5.03 -14.62
C ILE A 144 11.66 4.27 -13.57
N PHE A 145 12.21 3.18 -13.04
CA PHE A 145 11.57 2.37 -12.01
C PHE A 145 11.22 3.17 -10.76
N PHE A 146 12.15 3.95 -10.23
CA PHE A 146 11.92 4.76 -9.03
C PHE A 146 10.93 5.89 -9.26
N PHE A 147 10.99 6.51 -10.46
CA PHE A 147 10.01 7.52 -10.85
C PHE A 147 8.58 6.94 -10.84
N PHE A 148 8.38 5.73 -11.37
CA PHE A 148 7.06 5.06 -11.36
C PHE A 148 6.58 4.66 -9.96
N LEU A 149 7.48 4.22 -9.07
CA LEU A 149 7.09 3.87 -7.70
C LEU A 149 6.62 5.10 -6.90
N ILE A 150 7.29 6.25 -7.07
CA ILE A 150 6.98 7.47 -6.31
C ILE A 150 5.77 8.22 -6.90
N ASN A 151 5.64 8.29 -8.23
CA ASN A 151 4.66 9.14 -8.92
C ASN A 151 3.46 8.36 -9.49
N TYR A 152 3.02 7.30 -8.81
CA TYR A 152 1.96 6.40 -9.27
C TYR A 152 0.67 7.12 -9.74
N GLN A 153 0.31 8.26 -9.13
CA GLN A 153 -0.92 8.99 -9.47
C GLN A 153 -0.84 9.80 -10.77
N THR A 154 0.37 10.07 -11.29
CA THR A 154 0.56 11.10 -12.33
C THR A 154 0.76 10.53 -13.74
N MET A 155 0.81 9.20 -13.91
CA MET A 155 1.22 8.60 -15.19
C MET A 155 0.26 7.53 -15.72
N LYS A 156 -0.56 7.93 -16.71
CA LYS A 156 -1.37 7.03 -17.55
C LYS A 156 -0.80 6.78 -18.96
N LYS A 157 0.37 7.33 -19.36
CA LYS A 157 0.64 7.53 -20.80
C LYS A 157 2.04 7.25 -21.39
N LYS A 158 2.99 6.62 -20.70
CA LYS A 158 4.24 6.21 -21.37
C LYS A 158 4.67 4.79 -20.99
N GLU A 159 4.54 3.90 -21.97
CA GLU A 159 5.07 2.54 -21.91
C GLU A 159 6.56 2.56 -22.26
N PHE A 160 7.40 2.14 -21.31
CA PHE A 160 8.76 1.74 -21.62
C PHE A 160 8.79 0.22 -21.66
N LYS A 161 9.25 -0.37 -22.77
CA LYS A 161 9.48 -1.82 -22.90
C LYS A 161 10.70 -2.23 -22.04
N ILE A 162 10.50 -2.29 -20.73
CA ILE A 162 11.49 -2.83 -19.80
C ILE A 162 11.28 -4.34 -19.76
N LYS A 163 12.35 -5.14 -19.88
CA LYS A 163 12.32 -6.62 -19.74
C LYS A 163 11.98 -7.12 -18.33
N HIS A 164 11.63 -6.21 -17.43
CA HIS A 164 11.42 -6.42 -16.01
C HIS A 164 10.02 -5.97 -15.60
N ILE A 165 9.54 -6.48 -14.46
CA ILE A 165 8.23 -6.12 -13.92
C ILE A 165 8.09 -4.60 -13.77
N GLN A 166 7.01 -4.04 -14.31
CA GLN A 166 6.78 -2.61 -14.31
C GLN A 166 6.34 -2.10 -12.94
N GLY A 167 6.68 -0.86 -12.61
CA GLY A 167 6.39 -0.25 -11.31
C GLY A 167 4.90 -0.23 -10.95
N TYR A 168 4.01 -0.05 -11.93
CA TYR A 168 2.56 -0.08 -11.69
C TYR A 168 2.03 -1.49 -11.35
N VAL A 169 2.64 -2.55 -11.90
CA VAL A 169 2.34 -3.94 -11.55
C VAL A 169 2.78 -4.19 -10.10
N ILE A 170 4.00 -3.77 -9.75
CA ILE A 170 4.50 -3.87 -8.38
C ILE A 170 3.55 -3.19 -7.39
N ASN A 171 3.19 -1.94 -7.64
CA ASN A 171 2.29 -1.20 -6.75
C ASN A 171 0.95 -1.91 -6.58
N GLN A 172 0.40 -2.48 -7.66
CA GLN A 172 -0.85 -3.25 -7.59
C GLN A 172 -0.71 -4.53 -6.75
N LEU A 173 0.41 -5.23 -6.87
CA LEU A 173 0.69 -6.43 -6.08
C LEU A 173 0.95 -6.12 -4.60
N ILE A 174 1.68 -5.05 -4.30
CA ILE A 174 1.92 -4.60 -2.93
C ILE A 174 0.59 -4.27 -2.24
N ARG A 175 -0.31 -3.56 -2.93
CA ARG A 175 -1.67 -3.28 -2.43
C ARG A 175 -2.47 -4.54 -2.18
N LEU A 176 -2.44 -5.48 -3.12
CA LEU A 176 -3.12 -6.77 -2.97
C LEU A 176 -2.61 -7.52 -1.73
N VAL A 177 -1.29 -7.54 -1.51
CA VAL A 177 -0.68 -8.14 -0.32
C VAL A 177 -1.12 -7.44 0.97
N ALA A 178 -1.18 -6.11 0.98
CA ALA A 178 -1.66 -5.34 2.14
C ALA A 178 -3.12 -5.70 2.49
N ILE A 179 -4.01 -5.75 1.48
CA ILE A 179 -5.40 -6.18 1.62
C ILE A 179 -5.47 -7.60 2.17
N MET A 180 -4.68 -8.54 1.63
CA MET A 180 -4.62 -9.92 2.12
C MET A 180 -4.23 -9.96 3.61
N TYR A 181 -3.20 -9.21 4.03
CA TYR A 181 -2.81 -9.14 5.44
C TYR A 181 -3.94 -8.68 6.36
N LYS A 182 -4.65 -7.61 6.00
CA LYS A 182 -5.75 -7.09 6.82
C LYS A 182 -6.91 -8.08 6.90
N ARG A 183 -7.25 -8.74 5.79
CA ARG A 183 -8.41 -9.64 5.71
C ARG A 183 -8.24 -10.92 6.53
N ILE A 184 -7.03 -11.47 6.59
CA ILE A 184 -6.73 -12.63 7.44
C ILE A 184 -6.08 -12.25 8.76
N TRP A 185 -6.10 -10.96 9.15
CA TRP A 185 -5.34 -10.45 10.28
C TRP A 185 -5.60 -11.24 11.56
N PHE A 186 -6.88 -11.44 11.89
CA PHE A 186 -7.31 -12.11 13.12
C PHE A 186 -7.35 -13.66 13.06
N GLU A 187 -7.06 -14.28 11.91
CA GLU A 187 -6.91 -15.74 11.82
C GLU A 187 -5.74 -16.22 12.71
N ASN A 188 -4.65 -15.44 12.72
CA ASN A 188 -3.55 -15.59 13.67
C ASN A 188 -2.82 -14.25 13.80
N GLU A 189 -3.38 -13.36 14.62
CA GLU A 189 -2.93 -11.97 14.79
C GLU A 189 -1.42 -11.85 15.02
N ARG A 190 -0.89 -12.60 16.00
CA ARG A 190 0.52 -12.52 16.39
C ARG A 190 1.44 -13.02 15.28
N GLU A 191 1.08 -14.12 14.62
CA GLU A 191 1.89 -14.68 13.54
C GLU A 191 1.85 -13.78 12.30
N ASN A 192 0.67 -13.25 11.93
CA ASN A 192 0.55 -12.31 10.83
C ASN A 192 1.35 -11.02 11.08
N ALA A 193 1.31 -10.49 12.30
CA ALA A 193 2.13 -9.34 12.69
C ALA A 193 3.63 -9.67 12.59
N ARG A 194 4.06 -10.82 13.11
CA ARG A 194 5.45 -11.28 13.05
C ARG A 194 5.94 -11.47 11.62
N LEU A 195 5.14 -12.10 10.76
CA LEU A 195 5.47 -12.33 9.35
C LEU A 195 5.58 -11.01 8.58
N MET A 196 4.62 -10.10 8.77
CA MET A 196 4.65 -8.77 8.16
C MET A 196 5.91 -8.00 8.60
N PHE A 197 6.18 -7.97 9.90
CA PHE A 197 7.37 -7.32 10.45
C PHE A 197 8.66 -7.90 9.89
N THR A 198 8.79 -9.24 9.86
CA THR A 198 9.96 -9.95 9.30
C THR A 198 10.18 -9.56 7.83
N GLN A 199 9.09 -9.47 7.06
CA GLN A 199 9.15 -9.10 5.65
C GLN A 199 9.59 -7.64 5.47
N VAL A 200 9.03 -6.70 6.25
CA VAL A 200 9.46 -5.29 6.24
C VAL A 200 10.94 -5.18 6.62
N GLN A 201 11.35 -5.83 7.71
CA GLN A 201 12.73 -5.82 8.17
C GLN A 201 13.69 -6.32 7.09
N LYS A 202 13.39 -7.46 6.45
CA LYS A 202 14.21 -8.05 5.37
C LYS A 202 14.36 -7.12 4.17
N MET A 203 13.31 -6.35 3.82
CA MET A 203 13.35 -5.41 2.70
C MET A 203 14.08 -4.11 3.06
N LEU A 204 13.84 -3.52 4.23
CA LEU A 204 14.45 -2.25 4.63
C LEU A 204 15.94 -2.37 5.01
N GLN A 205 16.36 -3.51 5.54
CA GLN A 205 17.77 -3.78 5.87
C GLN A 205 18.57 -4.31 4.67
N ASN A 206 17.96 -4.39 3.49
CA ASN A 206 18.64 -4.87 2.29
C ASN A 206 19.64 -3.84 1.74
N ASN A 207 20.75 -4.30 1.17
CA ASN A 207 21.74 -3.42 0.55
C ASN A 207 21.32 -2.92 -0.84
N LYS A 208 20.33 -3.55 -1.48
CA LYS A 208 19.85 -3.17 -2.81
C LYS A 208 18.78 -2.07 -2.72
N PRO A 209 19.01 -0.86 -3.26
CA PRO A 209 18.03 0.23 -3.20
C PRO A 209 16.63 -0.10 -3.74
N PRO A 210 16.46 -0.89 -4.83
CA PRO A 210 15.13 -1.28 -5.31
C PRO A 210 14.31 -2.06 -4.29
N LEU A 211 14.92 -2.96 -3.53
CA LEU A 211 14.23 -3.73 -2.50
C LEU A 211 13.84 -2.86 -1.30
N VAL A 212 14.73 -1.94 -0.90
CA VAL A 212 14.43 -0.97 0.17
C VAL A 212 13.22 -0.12 -0.20
N LEU A 213 13.17 0.36 -1.44
CA LEU A 213 12.06 1.18 -1.93
C LEU A 213 10.75 0.41 -2.02
N VAL A 214 10.78 -0.85 -2.48
CA VAL A 214 9.61 -1.73 -2.43
C VAL A 214 9.16 -1.98 -0.98
N GLY A 215 10.10 -2.13 -0.05
CA GLY A 215 9.82 -2.22 1.38
C GLY A 215 9.12 -0.97 1.94
N LEU A 216 9.60 0.22 1.58
CA LEU A 216 8.98 1.49 1.98
C LEU A 216 7.59 1.68 1.35
N THR A 217 7.41 1.31 0.08
CA THR A 217 6.09 1.29 -0.57
C THR A 217 5.16 0.31 0.13
N PHE A 218 5.62 -0.89 0.49
CA PHE A 218 4.83 -1.85 1.26
C PHE A 218 4.42 -1.28 2.63
N CYS A 219 5.33 -0.61 3.35
CA CYS A 219 4.98 0.09 4.59
C CYS A 219 3.86 1.11 4.35
N ARG A 220 3.99 1.96 3.33
CA ARG A 220 2.98 2.96 2.97
C ARG A 220 1.60 2.31 2.69
N GLU A 221 1.55 1.31 1.83
CA GLU A 221 0.27 0.70 1.44
C GLU A 221 -0.37 -0.07 2.61
N VAL A 222 0.42 -0.70 3.50
CA VAL A 222 -0.10 -1.31 4.72
C VAL A 222 -0.63 -0.27 5.69
N ILE A 223 0.10 0.84 5.91
CA ILE A 223 -0.39 1.92 6.77
C ILE A 223 -1.72 2.46 6.24
N GLU A 224 -1.83 2.70 4.93
CA GLU A 224 -3.09 3.16 4.32
C GLU A 224 -4.20 2.13 4.49
N GLU A 225 -3.94 0.86 4.20
CA GLU A 225 -4.93 -0.20 4.32
C GLU A 225 -5.43 -0.37 5.76
N PHE A 226 -4.58 -0.17 6.78
CA PHE A 226 -4.97 -0.27 8.19
C PHE A 226 -5.46 1.06 8.80
N SER A 227 -5.37 2.19 8.08
CA SER A 227 -5.84 3.51 8.54
C SER A 227 -7.36 3.62 8.46
N VAL A 228 -7.97 4.26 9.46
CA VAL A 228 -9.41 4.53 9.49
C VAL A 228 -9.69 5.80 8.70
N ASN A 229 -10.34 5.67 7.54
CA ASN A 229 -10.91 6.83 6.85
C ASN A 229 -12.43 6.79 7.02
N GLU A 230 -13.03 7.88 7.51
CA GLU A 230 -14.48 8.00 7.80
C GLU A 230 -15.39 7.69 6.59
N ALA A 231 -14.83 7.76 5.37
CA ALA A 231 -15.52 7.47 4.12
C ALA A 231 -15.31 6.04 3.59
N SER A 232 -14.54 5.19 4.28
CA SER A 232 -14.13 3.87 3.76
C SER A 232 -14.43 2.75 4.75
N THR A 233 -15.71 2.47 5.00
CA THR A 233 -16.13 1.07 5.12
C THR A 233 -16.22 0.51 3.70
N PRO A 234 -15.16 -0.10 3.14
CA PRO A 234 -15.29 -0.79 1.87
C PRO A 234 -16.37 -1.85 2.01
N LEU A 235 -17.21 -1.98 0.99
CA LEU A 235 -18.20 -3.05 0.88
C LEU A 235 -17.59 -4.38 1.36
N GLY A 236 -18.12 -4.94 2.45
CA GLY A 236 -17.75 -6.27 2.92
C GLY A 236 -16.83 -6.39 4.15
N ILE A 237 -16.56 -5.33 4.93
CA ILE A 237 -16.14 -5.44 6.35
C ILE A 237 -16.91 -4.46 7.23
N THR A 238 -17.19 -4.87 8.46
CA THR A 238 -17.81 -4.03 9.49
C THR A 238 -16.83 -2.96 9.99
N LEU A 239 -17.35 -1.83 10.46
CA LEU A 239 -16.54 -0.78 11.08
C LEU A 239 -15.76 -1.32 12.29
N ASP A 240 -16.36 -2.18 13.11
CA ASP A 240 -15.71 -2.77 14.29
C ASP A 240 -14.45 -3.54 13.92
N PHE A 241 -14.56 -4.48 12.98
CA PHE A 241 -13.41 -5.20 12.41
C PHE A 241 -12.30 -4.26 11.92
N HIS A 242 -12.66 -3.16 11.27
CA HIS A 242 -11.71 -2.16 10.80
C HIS A 242 -11.00 -1.47 11.97
N MET A 243 -11.74 -1.05 12.99
CA MET A 243 -11.20 -0.41 14.19
C MET A 243 -10.30 -1.36 14.98
N ASP A 244 -10.67 -2.64 15.06
CA ASP A 244 -9.87 -3.66 15.74
C ASP A 244 -8.56 -3.93 14.99
N CYS A 245 -8.61 -4.04 13.65
CA CYS A 245 -7.40 -4.14 12.83
C CYS A 245 -6.48 -2.93 13.05
N HIS A 246 -7.05 -1.72 13.03
CA HIS A 246 -6.30 -0.48 13.25
C HIS A 246 -5.57 -0.50 14.60
N ARG A 247 -6.28 -0.82 15.70
CA ARG A 247 -5.70 -0.87 17.06
C ARG A 247 -4.63 -1.96 17.20
N SER A 248 -4.87 -3.13 16.63
CA SER A 248 -3.92 -4.23 16.66
C SER A 248 -2.65 -3.91 15.86
N PHE A 249 -2.80 -3.31 14.67
CA PHE A 249 -1.67 -2.87 13.86
C PHE A 249 -0.84 -1.80 14.56
N GLU A 250 -1.48 -0.84 15.23
CA GLU A 250 -0.82 0.15 16.09
C GLU A 250 0.04 -0.53 17.16
N LEU A 251 -0.50 -1.57 17.81
CA LEU A 251 0.13 -2.27 18.93
C LEU A 251 1.32 -3.14 18.51
N TYR A 252 1.17 -3.95 17.45
CA TYR A 252 2.14 -5.00 17.14
C TYR A 252 3.14 -4.64 16.04
N VAL A 253 2.82 -3.73 15.12
CA VAL A 253 3.65 -3.51 13.93
C VAL A 253 4.09 -2.06 13.76
N LEU A 254 3.17 -1.10 13.93
CA LEU A 254 3.38 0.29 13.55
C LEU A 254 4.58 0.92 14.27
N GLN A 255 4.76 0.66 15.57
CA GLN A 255 5.89 1.19 16.34
C GLN A 255 7.25 0.68 15.82
N SER A 256 7.34 -0.61 15.54
CA SER A 256 8.57 -1.22 15.05
C SER A 256 8.90 -0.73 13.63
N MET A 257 7.87 -0.59 12.79
CA MET A 257 7.98 -0.01 11.45
C MET A 257 8.48 1.45 11.50
N PHE A 258 7.98 2.24 12.45
CA PHE A 258 8.43 3.61 12.69
C PHE A 258 9.93 3.66 13.01
N ASN A 259 10.37 2.88 14.01
CA ASN A 259 11.76 2.86 14.44
C ASN A 259 12.70 2.48 13.28
N MET A 260 12.39 1.42 12.52
CA MET A 260 13.20 1.00 11.37
C MET A 260 13.26 2.07 10.28
N THR A 261 12.13 2.74 9.99
CA THR A 261 12.09 3.79 8.98
C THR A 261 12.90 5.02 9.41
N CYS A 262 12.82 5.40 10.69
CA CYS A 262 13.63 6.50 11.24
C CYS A 262 15.13 6.19 11.26
N GLU A 263 15.52 4.95 11.57
CA GLU A 263 16.91 4.50 11.51
C GLU A 263 17.45 4.56 10.08
N LEU A 264 16.69 4.02 9.11
CA LEU A 264 17.04 4.10 7.69
C LEU A 264 17.15 5.56 7.22
N PHE A 265 16.16 6.39 7.54
CA PHE A 265 16.16 7.81 7.18
C PHE A 265 17.38 8.54 7.75
N SER A 266 17.72 8.29 9.02
CA SER A 266 18.90 8.88 9.67
C SER A 266 20.19 8.49 8.95
N LYS A 267 20.36 7.19 8.65
CA LYS A 267 21.55 6.67 7.94
C LYS A 267 21.72 7.32 6.57
N VAL A 268 20.63 7.41 5.81
CA VAL A 268 20.65 7.95 4.44
C VAL A 268 20.85 9.47 4.43
N MET A 269 20.27 10.19 5.41
CA MET A 269 20.47 11.63 5.59
C MET A 269 21.92 11.97 5.99
N GLN A 270 22.56 11.15 6.83
CA GLN A 270 23.98 11.34 7.18
C GLN A 270 24.88 11.21 5.95
N SER A 271 24.61 10.22 5.10
CA SER A 271 25.33 10.03 3.83
C SER A 271 25.12 11.19 2.83
N LEU A 272 24.01 11.93 2.92
CA LEU A 272 23.76 13.10 2.07
C LEU A 272 24.61 14.31 2.50
N VAL A 273 24.80 14.48 3.81
CA VAL A 273 25.59 15.60 4.39
C VAL A 273 27.09 15.36 4.27
N GLN A 274 27.53 14.11 4.36
CA GLN A 274 28.93 13.70 4.16
C GLN A 274 29.06 12.83 2.90
N PRO A 275 29.00 13.41 1.70
CA PRO A 275 29.09 12.66 0.47
C PRO A 275 30.49 12.04 0.34
N SER A 276 30.54 10.74 0.09
CA SER A 276 31.78 10.08 -0.35
C SER A 276 32.15 10.64 -1.73
N SER A 277 33.39 11.08 -1.91
CA SER A 277 33.86 11.86 -3.09
C SER A 277 33.80 11.14 -4.45
N SER A 278 33.25 9.91 -4.51
CA SER A 278 33.21 9.05 -5.70
C SER A 278 31.84 8.40 -5.98
N SER A 279 30.73 8.95 -5.47
CA SER A 279 29.40 8.36 -5.68
C SER A 279 28.86 8.59 -7.10
N HIS A 280 28.56 7.50 -7.82
CA HIS A 280 27.92 7.53 -9.14
C HIS A 280 26.54 8.22 -9.13
N PRO A 281 26.11 8.87 -10.25
CA PRO A 281 24.82 9.58 -10.33
C PRO A 281 23.59 8.70 -10.01
N SER A 282 23.61 7.42 -10.41
CA SER A 282 22.55 6.45 -10.14
C SER A 282 22.39 6.16 -8.64
N ALA A 283 23.51 6.06 -7.91
CA ALA A 283 23.51 5.85 -6.46
C ALA A 283 22.92 7.07 -5.71
N LEU A 284 23.24 8.28 -6.17
CA LEU A 284 22.66 9.51 -5.62
C LEU A 284 21.15 9.60 -5.86
N LEU A 285 20.69 9.26 -7.07
CA LEU A 285 19.25 9.22 -7.36
C LEU A 285 18.52 8.20 -6.49
N ALA A 286 19.08 7.00 -6.34
CA ALA A 286 18.51 5.97 -5.48
C ALA A 286 18.42 6.43 -4.01
N GLN A 287 19.46 7.12 -3.53
CA GLN A 287 19.50 7.74 -2.20
C GLN A 287 18.37 8.75 -2.02
N ASP A 288 18.20 9.67 -2.98
CA ASP A 288 17.18 10.72 -2.95
C ASP A 288 15.76 10.14 -2.91
N ASN A 289 15.53 9.06 -3.66
CA ASN A 289 14.26 8.35 -3.67
C ASN A 289 13.97 7.66 -2.33
N ILE A 290 14.99 7.06 -1.70
CA ILE A 290 14.85 6.45 -0.37
C ILE A 290 14.53 7.52 0.67
N ILE A 291 15.20 8.68 0.64
CA ILE A 291 14.90 9.82 1.52
C ILE A 291 13.44 10.25 1.35
N SER A 292 12.99 10.40 0.11
CA SER A 292 11.63 10.81 -0.24
C SER A 292 10.59 9.85 0.33
N MET A 293 10.78 8.55 0.10
CA MET A 293 9.86 7.52 0.56
C MET A 293 9.87 7.35 2.09
N CYS A 294 11.05 7.45 2.73
CA CYS A 294 11.12 7.45 4.20
C CYS A 294 10.35 8.62 4.80
N ALA A 295 10.50 9.83 4.24
CA ALA A 295 9.77 11.00 4.72
C ALA A 295 8.26 10.80 4.60
N ILE A 296 7.78 10.23 3.49
CA ILE A 296 6.35 9.90 3.29
C ILE A 296 5.87 8.88 4.33
N VAL A 297 6.62 7.78 4.53
CA VAL A 297 6.24 6.74 5.50
C VAL A 297 6.23 7.28 6.92
N ILE A 298 7.26 8.03 7.34
CA ILE A 298 7.33 8.67 8.66
C ILE A 298 6.14 9.61 8.86
N GLU A 299 5.84 10.43 7.85
CA GLU A 299 4.69 11.33 7.88
C GLU A 299 3.39 10.55 8.06
N ASN A 300 3.15 9.50 7.27
CA ASN A 300 1.95 8.68 7.34
C ASN A 300 1.79 8.03 8.72
N ILE A 301 2.85 7.45 9.28
CA ILE A 301 2.83 6.86 10.62
C ILE A 301 2.48 7.91 11.68
N LEU A 302 3.07 9.10 11.61
CA LEU A 302 2.80 10.17 12.59
C LEU A 302 1.41 10.80 12.42
N SER A 303 0.75 10.56 11.28
CA SER A 303 -0.63 10.96 11.00
C SER A 303 -1.65 9.90 11.39
N PHE A 304 -1.18 8.71 11.76
CA PHE A 304 -2.06 7.60 12.11
C PHE A 304 -2.95 8.01 13.28
N GLN A 305 -4.21 7.61 13.26
CA GLN A 305 -5.19 8.02 14.27
C GLN A 305 -4.98 7.20 15.55
N PHE A 306 -3.96 7.52 16.35
CA PHE A 306 -3.63 6.77 17.57
C PHE A 306 -4.80 6.65 18.57
N HIS A 307 -5.05 5.44 19.07
CA HIS A 307 -6.07 5.17 20.08
C HIS A 307 -5.43 4.71 21.40
N GLU A 308 -5.51 5.52 22.44
CA GLU A 308 -5.31 5.02 23.81
C GLU A 308 -6.55 4.20 24.17
N LYS A 309 -6.39 2.95 24.64
CA LYS A 309 -7.53 2.14 25.13
C LYS A 309 -8.32 2.95 26.16
N MET A 310 -9.44 3.54 25.76
CA MET A 310 -10.46 3.98 26.69
C MET A 310 -11.33 2.77 27.03
N ASP A 311 -11.70 2.66 28.30
CA ASP A 311 -12.59 1.60 28.79
C ASP A 311 -13.88 1.54 27.95
N GLU A 312 -14.34 0.34 27.59
CA GLU A 312 -15.49 0.11 26.69
C GLU A 312 -16.77 0.81 27.20
N ASN A 313 -16.92 0.93 28.51
CA ASN A 313 -18.02 1.66 29.15
C ASN A 313 -18.06 3.16 28.76
N THR A 314 -16.92 3.74 28.40
CA THR A 314 -16.81 5.14 27.97
C THR A 314 -17.19 5.33 26.50
N LEU A 315 -17.09 4.28 25.68
CA LEU A 315 -17.54 4.29 24.29
C LEU A 315 -19.07 4.19 24.20
N LEU A 316 -19.70 3.38 25.05
CA LEU A 316 -21.15 3.24 25.11
C LEU A 316 -21.86 4.53 25.57
N LEU A 317 -21.29 5.27 26.51
CA LEU A 317 -21.82 6.55 27.00
C LEU A 317 -21.72 7.70 25.97
N ARG A 318 -21.04 7.52 24.83
CA ARG A 318 -20.90 8.54 23.79
C ARG A 318 -21.91 8.41 22.63
N PHE A 319 -22.68 7.32 22.58
CA PHE A 319 -23.76 7.17 21.59
C PHE A 319 -25.06 7.85 22.00
N ASP A 320 -25.13 8.46 23.19
CA ASP A 320 -26.24 9.35 23.53
C ASP A 320 -26.16 10.63 22.68
N SER A 321 -27.05 10.67 21.70
CA SER A 321 -27.26 11.71 20.71
C SER A 321 -27.60 13.05 21.37
N ASN A 322 -26.59 13.88 21.69
CA ASN A 322 -26.66 15.35 21.57
C ASN A 322 -25.38 16.12 21.96
N THR A 323 -24.27 15.46 22.31
CA THR A 323 -23.00 16.15 22.53
C THR A 323 -22.05 15.90 21.38
N LYS A 324 -21.79 16.91 20.54
CA LYS A 324 -20.63 16.89 19.62
C LYS A 324 -19.38 16.50 20.43
N PRO A 325 -18.63 15.45 20.06
CA PRO A 325 -17.45 15.04 20.81
C PRO A 325 -16.44 16.18 20.78
N LYS A 326 -16.29 16.84 21.94
CA LYS A 326 -15.25 17.84 22.14
C LYS A 326 -13.92 17.09 22.29
N SER A 327 -13.12 17.19 21.24
CA SER A 327 -11.72 16.80 21.08
C SER A 327 -11.40 15.29 21.11
N ASP A 328 -11.48 14.69 19.93
CA ASP A 328 -10.82 13.44 19.55
C ASP A 328 -9.30 13.67 19.43
N PHE A 329 -8.63 13.85 20.56
CA PHE A 329 -7.18 13.85 20.55
C PHE A 329 -6.69 12.41 20.41
N SER A 330 -6.26 12.03 19.20
CA SER A 330 -5.56 10.76 18.97
C SER A 330 -4.36 10.68 19.91
N ARG A 331 -4.27 9.64 20.74
CA ARG A 331 -3.24 9.57 21.78
C ARG A 331 -2.47 8.25 21.66
N PRO A 332 -1.16 8.31 21.36
CA PRO A 332 -0.33 7.11 21.32
C PRO A 332 -0.27 6.45 22.69
N GLY A 333 -0.32 5.12 22.72
CA GLY A 333 -0.15 4.33 23.94
C GLY A 333 1.22 4.53 24.60
N LEU A 334 1.38 4.08 25.86
CA LEU A 334 2.64 4.22 26.60
C LEU A 334 3.85 3.55 25.92
N ALA A 335 3.63 2.50 25.13
CA ALA A 335 4.68 1.84 24.35
C ALA A 335 5.40 2.85 23.43
N TRP A 336 4.67 3.80 22.85
CA TRP A 336 5.21 4.81 21.94
C TRP A 336 6.06 5.89 22.60
N LYS A 337 6.03 5.99 23.93
CA LYS A 337 6.74 7.02 24.68
C LYS A 337 8.23 7.04 24.35
N ASP A 338 8.87 5.88 24.40
CA ASP A 338 10.32 5.78 24.21
C ASP A 338 10.71 5.92 22.74
N SER A 339 9.82 5.62 21.80
CA SER A 339 10.04 5.86 20.36
C SER A 339 9.90 7.34 20.00
N LEU A 340 8.86 8.02 20.51
CA LEU A 340 8.55 9.41 20.17
C LEU A 340 9.40 10.43 20.92
N LEU A 341 9.86 10.12 22.14
CA LEU A 341 10.66 11.04 22.96
C LEU A 341 12.18 10.96 22.72
N LYS A 342 12.65 10.20 21.72
CA LYS A 342 14.08 10.16 21.37
C LYS A 342 14.52 11.55 20.88
N CYS A 343 15.28 12.28 21.71
CA CYS A 343 15.87 13.58 21.36
C CYS A 343 16.59 13.57 19.98
N PRO A 344 17.36 12.52 19.63
CA PRO A 344 18.04 12.46 18.33
C PRO A 344 17.08 12.50 17.13
N LEU A 345 15.86 12.00 17.26
CA LEU A 345 14.87 11.97 16.17
C LEU A 345 14.31 13.37 15.88
N VAL A 346 14.04 14.15 16.92
CA VAL A 346 13.60 15.55 16.83
C VAL A 346 14.65 16.39 16.14
N GLU A 347 15.90 16.26 16.57
CA GLU A 347 17.02 16.96 15.96
C GLU A 347 17.26 16.52 14.52
N MET A 348 17.14 15.22 14.25
CA MET A 348 17.32 14.68 12.91
C MET A 348 16.26 15.22 11.94
N LEU A 349 14.98 15.23 12.32
CA LEU A 349 13.91 15.78 11.46
C LEU A 349 14.05 17.29 11.22
N ALA A 350 14.45 18.04 12.25
CA ALA A 350 14.70 19.47 12.13
C ALA A 350 15.89 19.76 11.18
N LYS A 351 17.01 19.04 11.36
CA LYS A 351 18.18 19.14 10.48
C LYS A 351 17.83 18.73 9.05
N ALA A 352 17.11 17.62 8.89
CA ALA A 352 16.70 17.11 7.58
C ALA A 352 15.82 18.10 6.83
N HIS A 353 14.86 18.75 7.49
CA HIS A 353 14.05 19.79 6.84
C HIS A 353 14.91 20.91 6.24
N ASN A 354 15.85 21.44 7.01
CA ASN A 354 16.75 22.50 6.52
C ASN A 354 17.64 22.01 5.37
N THR A 355 18.25 20.83 5.49
CA THR A 355 19.09 20.24 4.43
C THR A 355 18.31 20.05 3.13
N LEU A 356 17.07 19.57 3.21
CA LEU A 356 16.22 19.32 2.03
C LEU A 356 15.71 20.62 1.40
N LEU A 357 15.35 21.62 2.23
CA LEU A 357 14.85 22.92 1.76
C LEU A 357 15.87 23.66 0.90
N TYR A 358 17.16 23.59 1.27
CA TYR A 358 18.26 24.22 0.54
C TYR A 358 18.99 23.28 -0.43
N SER A 359 18.45 22.08 -0.68
CA SER A 359 19.04 21.14 -1.63
C SER A 359 19.00 21.69 -3.06
N LYS A 360 20.07 21.45 -3.83
CA LYS A 360 20.10 21.77 -5.26
C LYS A 360 19.10 20.92 -6.05
N ASN A 361 18.79 19.70 -5.58
CA ASN A 361 17.83 18.81 -6.23
C ASN A 361 16.39 19.30 -5.96
N VAL A 362 15.66 19.61 -7.03
CA VAL A 362 14.24 20.03 -6.98
C VAL A 362 13.37 18.98 -6.29
N ASN A 363 13.59 17.70 -6.58
CA ASN A 363 12.78 16.61 -6.03
C ASN A 363 12.90 16.53 -4.51
N LEU A 364 14.11 16.71 -3.97
CA LEU A 364 14.34 16.75 -2.53
C LEU A 364 13.69 17.97 -1.87
N ARG A 365 13.71 19.14 -2.54
CA ARG A 365 13.02 20.34 -2.06
C ARG A 365 11.52 20.15 -1.94
N LEU A 366 10.90 19.42 -2.88
CA LEU A 366 9.47 19.11 -2.84
C LEU A 366 9.07 18.22 -1.65
N ILE A 367 10.04 17.50 -1.05
CA ILE A 367 9.82 16.65 0.13
C ILE A 367 9.97 17.42 1.46
N ALA A 368 10.68 18.55 1.47
CA ALA A 368 10.90 19.34 2.69
C ALA A 368 9.61 19.72 3.45
N PRO A 369 8.47 20.06 2.78
CA PRO A 369 7.19 20.28 3.45
C PRO A 369 6.65 19.06 4.21
N ARG A 370 6.83 17.85 3.67
CA ARG A 370 6.42 16.60 4.33
C ARG A 370 7.22 16.34 5.59
N VAL A 371 8.54 16.59 5.56
CA VAL A 371 9.40 16.49 6.75
C VAL A 371 8.98 17.50 7.82
N ARG A 372 8.62 18.74 7.43
CA ARG A 372 8.07 19.74 8.35
C ARG A 372 6.76 19.25 8.99
N GLN A 373 5.89 18.63 8.20
CA GLN A 373 4.62 18.09 8.69
C GLN A 373 4.82 16.93 9.65
N ALA A 374 5.74 16.00 9.35
CA ALA A 374 6.16 14.94 10.26
C ALA A 374 6.72 15.52 11.57
N PHE A 375 7.62 16.50 11.50
CA PHE A 375 8.15 17.18 12.68
C PHE A 375 7.06 17.82 13.55
N SER A 376 6.12 18.54 12.93
CA SER A 376 4.99 19.16 13.62
C SER A 376 4.10 18.13 14.32
N ARG A 377 3.72 17.05 13.61
CA ARG A 377 2.92 15.96 14.18
C ARG A 377 3.64 15.28 15.34
N MET A 378 4.92 14.97 15.20
CA MET A 378 5.70 14.40 16.30
C MET A 378 5.70 15.31 17.53
N CYS A 379 5.93 16.61 17.36
CA CYS A 379 5.87 17.56 18.47
C CYS A 379 4.49 17.59 19.14
N LEU A 380 3.40 17.54 18.36
CA LEU A 380 2.04 17.42 18.89
C LEU A 380 1.82 16.12 19.67
N LEU A 381 2.34 14.99 19.20
CA LEU A 381 2.21 13.72 19.90
C LEU A 381 3.00 13.70 21.22
N GLN A 382 4.16 14.36 21.26
CA GLN A 382 4.99 14.46 22.47
C GLN A 382 4.30 15.22 23.62
N VAL A 383 3.48 16.23 23.30
CA VAL A 383 2.65 16.98 24.28
C VAL A 383 1.88 16.00 25.17
N PHE A 384 1.30 14.93 24.62
CA PHE A 384 0.49 14.00 25.41
C PHE A 384 1.24 13.26 26.51
N PHE A 385 2.56 13.09 26.38
CA PHE A 385 3.41 12.44 27.39
C PHE A 385 3.85 13.41 28.49
N PHE A 386 4.06 14.68 28.17
CA PHE A 386 4.50 15.68 29.15
C PHE A 386 3.36 16.27 30.00
N PHE A 387 2.12 16.15 29.53
CA PHE A 387 0.96 16.82 30.15
C PHE A 387 0.41 16.11 31.41
N LYS A 388 0.96 14.94 31.78
CA LYS A 388 0.50 14.18 32.97
C LYS A 388 1.00 14.75 34.31
N LYS A 389 1.91 15.76 34.37
CA LYS A 389 2.52 16.17 35.66
C LYS A 389 2.59 17.64 36.12
N LYS A 390 2.40 18.72 35.33
CA LYS A 390 2.42 20.09 35.93
C LYS A 390 1.54 21.13 35.20
N LYS A 391 0.50 21.64 35.88
CA LYS A 391 -0.41 22.71 35.41
C LYS A 391 0.29 24.02 34.98
N LYS A 392 1.51 24.33 35.45
CA LYS A 392 2.21 25.61 35.20
C LYS A 392 3.05 25.68 33.91
N LYS A 393 3.45 24.57 33.27
CA LYS A 393 4.24 24.58 32.01
C LYS A 393 3.38 24.62 30.73
N LYS A 394 2.05 24.65 30.86
CA LYS A 394 1.09 24.59 29.73
C LYS A 394 1.19 25.77 28.76
N LYS A 395 1.45 27.00 29.24
CA LYS A 395 1.47 28.20 28.38
C LYS A 395 2.68 28.25 27.43
N ASN A 396 3.86 27.83 27.88
CA ASN A 396 5.09 28.04 27.10
C ASN A 396 5.27 27.01 25.97
N ILE A 397 4.86 25.76 26.18
CA ILE A 397 4.95 24.71 25.14
C ILE A 397 3.88 24.92 24.07
N VAL A 398 2.64 25.26 24.47
CA VAL A 398 1.58 25.59 23.51
C VAL A 398 1.97 26.83 22.71
N MET A 399 2.54 27.88 23.32
CA MET A 399 3.06 29.04 22.59
C MET A 399 4.23 28.71 21.65
N PHE A 400 5.12 27.79 22.03
CA PHE A 400 6.23 27.36 21.17
C PHE A 400 5.73 26.60 19.93
N LEU A 401 4.76 25.69 20.13
CA LEU A 401 4.11 24.96 19.03
C LEU A 401 3.27 25.88 18.15
N TYR A 402 2.55 26.84 18.74
CA TYR A 402 1.78 27.84 18.01
C TYR A 402 2.70 28.75 17.17
N LYS A 403 3.87 29.13 17.68
CA LYS A 403 4.89 29.87 16.91
C LYS A 403 5.48 29.05 15.75
N LEU A 404 5.64 27.74 15.92
CA LEU A 404 6.07 26.83 14.84
C LEU A 404 4.98 26.63 13.77
N GLN A 405 3.70 26.62 14.17
CA GLN A 405 2.56 26.48 13.27
C GLN A 405 2.24 27.77 12.49
N LEU A 406 2.61 28.94 13.03
CA LEU A 406 2.39 30.26 12.43
C LEU A 406 3.42 30.67 11.38
N HIS A 407 4.58 30.00 11.27
CA HIS A 407 5.51 30.14 10.13
C HIS A 407 5.01 29.35 8.91
N ARG A 408 3.73 29.54 8.58
CA ARG A 408 3.01 28.81 7.54
C ARG A 408 3.50 29.18 6.15
#